data_AF-X1KHI3-F1
#
_entry.id   AF-X1KHI3-F1
#
_cell.length_a   1.000
_cell.length_b   1.000
_cell.length_c   1.000
_cell.angle_alpha   90.00
_cell.angle_beta   90.00
_cell.angle_gamma   90.00
#
_symmetry.space_group_name_H-M   'P 1'
#
loop_
_entity.id
_entity.type
_entity.pdbx_description
1 polymer ?
#
loop_
_entity_poly.entity_id
_entity_poly.type
_entity_poly.pdbx_seq_one_letter_code
_entity_poly.pdbx_strand_id
1 'polypeptide(L)'
;MKNRKDFWDKYFPFIITAAYLILGIILITRHEYWFDEIHAWVKASRSTSIQELISWVRNYEGAPFTWHFILYFISHFISNNLESMKVVHLGLSTISAFLILKYFPFNKIYRTLIVFGYYFFYQYSIISRNYALGVLFIIIFCVLYRNKFENPIPLGVTLFLICQTNYYA
;
A
#
# COMPACT_ATOMS: atom_id res chain seq x y z
N MET A 1 16.90 -19.17 28.90
CA MET A 1 16.32 -17.82 28.64
C MET A 1 16.75 -17.20 27.30
N LYS A 2 17.98 -17.40 26.80
CA LYS A 2 18.46 -16.88 25.49
C LYS A 2 17.57 -17.30 24.31
N ASN A 3 17.19 -18.58 24.27
CA ASN A 3 16.38 -19.18 23.19
C ASN A 3 14.98 -18.56 23.02
N ARG A 4 14.37 -18.02 24.09
CA ARG A 4 13.02 -17.43 24.03
C ARG A 4 13.06 -16.02 23.43
N LYS A 5 14.11 -15.25 23.73
CA LYS A 5 14.26 -13.87 23.23
C LYS A 5 14.57 -13.87 21.72
N ASP A 6 15.45 -14.77 21.30
CA ASP A 6 15.81 -14.98 19.88
C ASP A 6 14.61 -15.45 19.05
N PHE A 7 13.76 -16.32 19.61
CA PHE A 7 12.49 -16.71 18.99
C PHE A 7 11.57 -15.49 18.77
N TRP A 8 11.34 -14.69 19.83
CA TRP A 8 10.51 -13.50 19.71
C TRP A 8 11.10 -12.46 18.76
N ASP A 9 12.41 -12.35 18.62
CA ASP A 9 13.04 -11.45 17.65
C ASP A 9 12.82 -11.93 16.21
N LYS A 10 12.89 -13.24 15.98
CA LYS A 10 12.68 -13.85 14.66
C LYS A 10 11.22 -13.77 14.18
N TYR A 11 10.27 -14.09 15.06
CA TYR A 11 8.86 -14.21 14.69
C TYR A 11 8.03 -12.94 14.91
N PHE A 12 8.55 -11.94 15.64
CA PHE A 12 7.88 -10.66 15.87
C PHE A 12 7.24 -10.04 14.61
N PRO A 13 7.95 -9.81 13.49
CA PRO A 13 7.34 -9.15 12.34
C PRO A 13 6.18 -9.97 11.77
N PHE A 14 6.29 -11.29 11.71
CA PHE A 14 5.24 -12.16 11.19
C PHE A 14 3.99 -12.17 12.08
N ILE A 15 4.17 -12.27 13.40
CA ILE A 15 3.05 -12.29 14.35
C ILE A 15 2.28 -10.96 14.30
N ILE A 16 3.00 -9.84 14.33
CA ILE A 16 2.37 -8.52 14.32
C ILE A 16 1.73 -8.21 12.97
N THR A 17 2.35 -8.58 11.84
CA THR A 17 1.73 -8.46 10.52
C THR A 17 0.48 -9.34 10.40
N ALA A 18 0.48 -10.55 10.96
CA ALA A 18 -0.71 -11.40 10.96
C ALA A 18 -1.85 -10.75 11.77
N ALA A 19 -1.55 -10.18 12.93
CA ALA A 19 -2.54 -9.42 13.71
C ALA A 19 -3.06 -8.20 12.94
N TYR A 20 -2.17 -7.45 12.28
CA TYR A 20 -2.53 -6.31 11.42
C TYR A 20 -3.48 -6.74 10.30
N LEU A 21 -3.17 -7.83 9.60
CA LEU A 21 -3.98 -8.35 8.51
C LEU A 21 -5.36 -8.81 9.01
N ILE A 22 -5.42 -9.57 10.10
CA ILE A 22 -6.70 -10.05 10.66
C ILE A 22 -7.60 -8.88 11.06
N LEU A 23 -7.05 -7.90 11.79
CA LEU A 23 -7.81 -6.72 12.19
C LEU A 23 -8.19 -5.87 10.97
N GLY A 24 -7.30 -5.75 9.98
CA GLY A 24 -7.57 -5.10 8.71
C GLY A 24 -8.75 -5.73 7.96
N ILE A 25 -8.80 -7.07 7.87
CA ILE A 25 -9.91 -7.82 7.26
C ILE A 25 -11.24 -7.49 7.96
N ILE A 26 -11.24 -7.49 9.31
CA ILE A 26 -12.44 -7.15 10.09
C ILE A 26 -12.89 -5.71 9.81
N LEU A 27 -11.95 -4.77 9.66
CA LEU A 27 -12.29 -3.37 9.42
C LEU A 27 -12.77 -3.12 7.98
N ILE A 28 -12.13 -3.68 6.96
CA ILE A 28 -12.55 -3.46 5.56
C ILE A 28 -13.95 -4.00 5.27
N THR A 29 -14.38 -5.06 5.98
CA THR A 29 -15.75 -5.61 5.85
C THR A 29 -16.82 -4.73 6.49
N ARG A 30 -16.42 -3.83 7.39
CA ARG A 30 -17.29 -2.83 8.03
C ARG A 30 -17.11 -1.43 7.46
N HIS A 31 -16.08 -1.23 6.64
CA HIS A 31 -15.75 0.06 6.04
C HIS A 31 -16.74 0.38 4.93
N GLU A 32 -17.43 1.51 5.11
CA GLU A 32 -18.26 2.11 4.08
C GLU A 32 -17.38 2.88 3.09
N TYR A 33 -17.65 2.69 1.81
CA TYR A 33 -16.87 3.33 0.77
C TYR A 33 -17.00 4.84 0.81
N TRP A 34 -15.87 5.52 0.74
CA TRP A 34 -15.85 6.95 0.52
C TRP A 34 -16.12 7.27 -0.95
N PHE A 35 -16.65 8.47 -1.19
CA PHE A 35 -17.01 8.93 -2.53
C PHE A 35 -15.85 8.80 -3.52
N ASP A 36 -14.65 9.14 -3.06
CA ASP A 36 -13.42 9.18 -3.84
C ASP A 36 -12.88 7.76 -4.15
N GLU A 37 -13.12 6.77 -3.29
CA GLU A 37 -12.89 5.34 -3.56
C GLU A 37 -13.81 4.82 -4.67
N ILE A 38 -15.11 5.10 -4.55
CA ILE A 38 -16.12 4.70 -5.56
C ILE A 38 -15.82 5.37 -6.89
N HIS A 39 -15.49 6.66 -6.86
CA HIS A 39 -15.17 7.43 -8.05
C HIS A 39 -14.03 6.80 -8.84
N ALA A 40 -12.91 6.50 -8.17
CA ALA A 40 -11.76 5.86 -8.78
C ALA A 40 -12.10 4.47 -9.36
N TRP A 41 -12.85 3.66 -8.60
CA TRP A 41 -13.26 2.33 -9.06
C TRP A 41 -14.18 2.37 -10.28
N VAL A 42 -15.25 3.17 -10.24
CA VAL A 42 -16.23 3.25 -11.32
C VAL A 42 -15.57 3.71 -12.62
N LYS A 43 -14.61 4.62 -12.54
CA LYS A 43 -13.90 5.12 -13.72
C LYS A 43 -12.95 4.08 -14.30
N ALA A 44 -12.19 3.41 -13.44
CA ALA A 44 -11.30 2.33 -13.87
C ALA A 44 -12.08 1.14 -14.46
N SER A 45 -13.16 0.71 -13.80
CA SER A 45 -13.97 -0.45 -14.22
C SER A 45 -14.86 -0.20 -15.44
N ARG A 46 -15.20 1.06 -15.74
CA ARG A 46 -16.02 1.41 -16.92
C ARG A 46 -15.22 1.85 -18.14
N SER A 47 -13.93 2.12 -17.98
CA SER A 47 -13.07 2.44 -19.12
C SER A 47 -12.95 1.21 -20.00
N THR A 48 -13.25 1.35 -21.30
CA THR A 48 -13.22 0.24 -22.27
C THR A 48 -11.81 -0.08 -22.76
N SER A 49 -10.89 0.86 -22.57
CA SER A 49 -9.49 0.72 -22.96
C SER A 49 -8.57 1.51 -22.02
N ILE A 50 -7.29 1.16 -22.03
CA ILE A 50 -6.25 1.88 -21.28
C ILE A 50 -6.12 3.32 -21.79
N GLN A 51 -6.30 3.55 -23.10
CA GLN A 51 -6.26 4.88 -23.70
C GLN A 51 -7.39 5.77 -23.16
N GLU A 52 -8.60 5.22 -23.04
CA GLU A 52 -9.73 5.92 -22.44
C GLU A 52 -9.44 6.28 -20.98
N LEU A 53 -8.94 5.33 -20.20
CA LEU A 53 -8.55 5.55 -18.80
C LEU A 53 -7.52 6.69 -18.68
N ILE A 54 -6.45 6.64 -19.47
CA ILE A 54 -5.41 7.68 -19.47
C ILE A 54 -5.99 9.04 -19.84
N SER A 55 -6.83 9.09 -20.88
CA SER A 55 -7.47 10.34 -21.29
C SER A 55 -8.32 10.94 -20.18
N TRP A 56 -9.02 10.10 -19.42
CA TRP A 56 -9.87 10.54 -18.33
C TRP A 56 -9.05 11.04 -17.14
N VAL A 57 -8.08 10.25 -16.66
CA VAL A 57 -7.20 10.63 -15.53
C VAL A 57 -6.50 11.96 -15.83
N ARG A 58 -5.98 12.12 -17.05
CA ARG A 58 -5.27 13.34 -17.49
C ARG A 58 -6.17 14.57 -17.48
N ASN A 59 -7.41 14.44 -17.94
CA ASN A 59 -8.30 15.59 -18.17
C ASN A 59 -9.10 16.00 -16.93
N TYR A 60 -9.33 15.08 -15.99
CA TYR A 60 -10.29 15.32 -14.90
C TYR A 60 -9.73 15.10 -13.50
N GLU A 61 -8.75 14.20 -13.34
CA GLU A 61 -8.27 13.81 -12.02
C GLU A 61 -6.94 14.50 -11.67
N GLY A 62 -6.09 14.75 -12.67
CA GLY A 62 -4.77 15.36 -12.48
C GLY A 62 -3.81 14.53 -11.62
N ALA A 63 -4.21 13.30 -11.28
CA ALA A 63 -3.48 12.39 -10.42
C ALA A 63 -2.60 11.43 -11.24
N PRO A 64 -1.53 10.87 -10.65
CA PRO A 64 -0.73 9.86 -11.30
C PRO A 64 -1.48 8.55 -11.59
N PHE A 65 -1.17 7.92 -12.73
CA PHE A 65 -1.96 6.84 -13.31
C PHE A 65 -1.89 5.50 -12.56
N THR A 66 -0.92 5.29 -11.68
CA THR A 66 -0.59 3.95 -11.15
C THR A 66 -1.75 3.29 -10.41
N TRP A 67 -2.47 4.03 -9.56
CA TRP A 67 -3.60 3.47 -8.84
C TRP A 67 -4.74 3.09 -9.78
N HIS A 68 -5.13 3.99 -10.70
CA HIS A 68 -6.19 3.74 -11.67
C HIS A 68 -5.85 2.59 -12.61
N PHE A 69 -4.58 2.45 -12.98
CA PHE A 69 -4.11 1.32 -13.79
C PHE A 69 -4.25 -0.02 -13.06
N ILE A 70 -3.92 -0.06 -11.76
CA ILE A 70 -4.13 -1.23 -10.92
C ILE A 70 -5.63 -1.57 -10.84
N LEU A 71 -6.49 -0.58 -10.58
CA LEU A 71 -7.94 -0.77 -10.53
C LEU A 71 -8.52 -1.25 -11.86
N TYR A 72 -8.02 -0.73 -12.98
CA TYR A 72 -8.42 -1.17 -14.31
C TYR A 72 -8.07 -2.64 -14.50
N PHE A 73 -6.85 -3.04 -14.16
CA PHE A 73 -6.42 -4.43 -14.30
C PHE A 73 -7.25 -5.36 -13.40
N ILE A 74 -7.50 -4.97 -12.15
CA ILE A 74 -8.30 -5.78 -11.21
C ILE A 74 -9.73 -5.94 -11.75
N SER A 75 -10.38 -4.85 -12.13
CA SER A 75 -11.78 -4.87 -12.59
C SER A 75 -11.99 -5.69 -13.87
N HIS A 76 -11.02 -5.68 -14.79
CA HIS A 76 -11.15 -6.36 -16.08
C HIS A 76 -10.64 -7.80 -16.09
N PHE A 77 -9.62 -8.13 -15.29
CA PHE A 77 -8.95 -9.44 -15.37
C PHE A 77 -9.09 -10.30 -14.12
N ILE A 78 -9.43 -9.72 -12.96
CA ILE A 78 -9.48 -10.44 -11.69
C ILE A 78 -10.92 -10.54 -11.18
N SER A 79 -11.58 -9.41 -10.96
CA SER A 79 -12.93 -9.35 -10.42
C SER A 79 -13.56 -7.99 -10.67
N ASN A 80 -14.79 -7.99 -11.18
CA ASN A 80 -15.60 -6.76 -11.31
C ASN A 80 -16.31 -6.38 -9.99
N ASN A 81 -16.00 -7.04 -8.87
CA ASN A 81 -16.56 -6.69 -7.57
C ASN A 81 -15.77 -5.54 -6.95
N LEU A 82 -16.48 -4.48 -6.51
CA LEU A 82 -15.93 -3.32 -5.81
C LEU A 82 -15.12 -3.71 -4.55
N GLU A 83 -15.44 -4.82 -3.89
CA GLU A 83 -14.70 -5.32 -2.71
C GLU A 83 -13.26 -5.74 -3.04
N SER A 84 -12.97 -6.10 -4.30
CA SER A 84 -11.61 -6.49 -4.72
C SER A 84 -10.59 -5.35 -4.56
N MET A 85 -11.03 -4.10 -4.67
CA MET A 85 -10.21 -2.92 -4.40
C MET A 85 -9.72 -2.89 -2.94
N LYS A 86 -10.61 -3.13 -1.97
CA LYS A 86 -10.24 -3.15 -0.55
C LYS A 86 -9.23 -4.26 -0.26
N VAL A 87 -9.41 -5.43 -0.87
CA VAL A 87 -8.52 -6.58 -0.71
C VAL A 87 -7.12 -6.26 -1.24
N VAL A 88 -7.01 -5.68 -2.45
CA VAL A 88 -5.71 -5.31 -3.01
C VAL A 88 -5.04 -4.24 -2.17
N HIS A 89 -5.79 -3.21 -1.77
CA HIS A 89 -5.28 -2.13 -0.95
C HIS A 89 -4.76 -2.64 0.40
N LEU A 90 -5.51 -3.51 1.07
CA LEU A 90 -5.08 -4.16 2.31
C LEU A 90 -3.83 -5.02 2.11
N GLY A 91 -3.68 -5.67 0.95
CA GLY A 91 -2.46 -6.38 0.60
C GLY A 91 -1.24 -5.46 0.54
N LEU A 92 -1.35 -4.32 -0.15
CA LEU A 92 -0.29 -3.32 -0.27
C LEU A 92 0.10 -2.70 1.09
N SER A 93 -0.88 -2.36 1.91
CA SER A 93 -0.64 -1.82 3.26
C SER A 93 -0.03 -2.88 4.20
N THR A 94 -0.42 -4.14 4.07
CA THR A 94 0.14 -5.26 4.84
C THR A 94 1.61 -5.50 4.49
N ILE A 95 1.98 -5.40 3.21
CA ILE A 95 3.39 -5.45 2.78
C ILE A 95 4.17 -4.29 3.41
N SER A 96 3.62 -3.08 3.36
CA SER A 96 4.21 -1.88 3.97
C SER A 96 4.45 -2.07 5.47
N ALA A 97 3.44 -2.56 6.19
CA ALA A 97 3.51 -2.88 7.61
C ALA A 97 4.59 -3.93 7.92
N PHE A 98 4.66 -5.00 7.13
CA PHE A 98 5.69 -6.02 7.28
C PHE A 98 7.11 -5.47 7.11
N LEU A 99 7.32 -4.64 6.09
CA LEU A 99 8.63 -4.01 5.85
C LEU A 99 9.05 -3.10 7.01
N ILE A 100 8.13 -2.29 7.55
CA ILE A 100 8.39 -1.48 8.76
C ILE A 100 8.77 -2.38 9.94
N LEU A 101 7.96 -3.39 10.22
CA LEU A 101 8.19 -4.30 11.35
C LEU A 101 9.49 -5.08 11.22
N LYS A 102 9.91 -5.40 9.99
CA LYS A 102 11.11 -6.20 9.72
C LYS A 102 12.40 -5.38 9.71
N TYR A 103 12.40 -4.23 9.04
CA TYR A 103 13.64 -3.55 8.65
C TYR A 103 13.90 -2.23 9.38
N PHE A 104 12.89 -1.58 9.96
CA PHE A 104 13.12 -0.29 10.59
C PHE A 104 14.01 -0.42 11.85
N PRO A 105 14.90 0.56 12.10
CA PRO A 105 15.88 0.50 13.19
C PRO A 105 15.29 0.76 14.58
N PHE A 106 13.99 1.03 14.69
CA PHE A 106 13.32 1.32 15.95
C PHE A 106 13.07 0.05 16.78
N ASN A 107 12.84 0.24 18.09
CA ASN A 107 12.45 -0.87 18.95
C ASN A 107 11.08 -1.47 18.53
N LYS A 108 10.77 -2.66 19.03
CA LYS A 108 9.53 -3.39 18.66
C LYS A 108 8.25 -2.62 18.99
N ILE A 109 8.25 -1.88 20.11
CA ILE A 109 7.09 -1.11 20.57
C ILE A 109 6.78 0.01 19.57
N TYR A 110 7.78 0.83 19.22
CA TYR A 110 7.61 1.92 18.26
C TYR A 110 7.20 1.42 16.87
N ARG A 111 7.80 0.32 16.38
CA ARG A 111 7.37 -0.27 15.09
C ARG A 111 5.91 -0.72 15.12
N THR A 112 5.47 -1.31 16.23
CA THR A 112 4.07 -1.74 16.41
C THR A 112 3.14 -0.54 16.47
N LEU A 113 3.49 0.50 17.25
CA LEU A 113 2.70 1.72 17.37
C LEU A 113 2.61 2.50 16.05
N ILE A 114 3.66 2.51 15.24
CA ILE A 114 3.64 3.13 13.90
C ILE A 114 2.64 2.39 13.02
N VAL A 115 2.75 1.07 12.93
CA VAL A 115 1.91 0.24 12.05
C VAL A 115 0.44 0.28 12.47
N PHE A 116 0.14 0.28 13.76
CA PHE A 116 -1.22 0.42 14.30
C PHE A 116 -1.65 1.89 14.53
N GLY A 117 -0.83 2.85 14.11
CA GLY A 117 -1.16 4.27 14.19
C GLY A 117 -2.28 4.63 13.22
N TYR A 118 -2.98 5.74 13.50
CA TYR A 118 -4.11 6.21 12.70
C TYR A 118 -3.81 6.24 11.19
N TYR A 119 -2.68 6.81 10.79
CA TYR A 119 -2.35 6.92 9.37
C TYR A 119 -2.07 5.56 8.71
N PHE A 120 -1.17 4.75 9.26
CA PHE A 120 -0.78 3.48 8.65
C PHE A 120 -1.87 2.42 8.72
N PHE A 121 -2.67 2.40 9.80
CA PHE A 121 -3.67 1.36 9.97
C PHE A 121 -5.04 1.75 9.41
N TYR A 122 -5.42 3.02 9.45
CA TYR A 122 -6.71 3.46 8.96
C TYR A 122 -6.60 4.14 7.59
N GLN A 123 -5.94 5.32 7.52
CA GLN A 123 -5.91 6.13 6.29
C GLN A 123 -5.24 5.43 5.10
N TYR A 124 -4.15 4.69 5.34
CA TYR A 124 -3.35 4.06 4.28
C TYR A 124 -3.63 2.57 4.13
N SER A 125 -4.67 2.04 4.76
CA SER A 125 -5.01 0.61 4.70
C SER A 125 -6.49 0.35 4.49
N ILE A 126 -7.37 1.05 5.23
CA ILE A 126 -8.81 0.84 5.16
C ILE A 126 -9.44 1.67 4.04
N ILE A 127 -9.03 2.94 3.91
CA ILE A 127 -9.52 3.83 2.86
C ILE A 127 -8.67 3.62 1.60
N SER A 128 -9.26 3.06 0.55
CA SER A 128 -8.58 2.53 -0.64
C SER A 128 -8.14 3.64 -1.60
N ARG A 129 -6.95 4.21 -1.34
CA ARG A 129 -6.45 5.39 -2.05
C ARG A 129 -5.05 5.17 -2.60
N ASN A 130 -4.67 6.03 -3.54
CA ASN A 130 -3.34 6.04 -4.14
C ASN A 130 -2.20 6.25 -3.13
N TYR A 131 -2.47 6.80 -1.94
CA TYR A 131 -1.47 7.01 -0.90
C TYR A 131 -0.81 5.71 -0.41
N ALA A 132 -1.51 4.58 -0.40
CA ALA A 132 -0.91 3.31 0.06
C ALA A 132 0.27 2.88 -0.81
N LEU A 133 0.21 3.13 -2.12
CA LEU A 133 1.34 2.89 -3.03
C LEU A 133 2.52 3.82 -2.73
N GLY A 134 2.24 5.11 -2.49
CA GLY A 134 3.28 6.07 -2.15
C GLY A 134 3.99 5.67 -0.86
N VAL A 135 3.22 5.30 0.17
CA VAL A 135 3.76 4.79 1.44
C VAL A 135 4.61 3.53 1.23
N LEU A 136 4.11 2.56 0.45
CA LEU A 136 4.84 1.34 0.15
C LEU A 136 6.19 1.64 -0.51
N PHE A 137 6.22 2.47 -1.55
CA PHE A 137 7.45 2.78 -2.27
C PHE A 137 8.41 3.63 -1.43
N ILE A 138 7.92 4.56 -0.60
CA ILE A 138 8.77 5.28 0.36
C ILE A 138 9.43 4.30 1.34
N ILE A 139 8.69 3.32 1.86
CA ILE A 139 9.24 2.30 2.76
C ILE A 139 10.29 1.44 2.04
N ILE A 140 9.99 0.98 0.82
CA ILE A 140 10.95 0.23 0.00
C ILE A 140 12.21 1.06 -0.23
N PHE A 141 12.07 2.34 -0.57
CA PHE A 141 13.20 3.25 -0.74
C PHE A 141 14.05 3.31 0.53
N CYS A 142 13.43 3.53 1.70
CA CYS A 142 14.14 3.58 2.98
C CYS A 142 14.89 2.27 3.28
N VAL A 143 14.30 1.12 2.96
CA VAL A 143 14.94 -0.20 3.15
C VAL A 143 16.16 -0.34 2.23
N LEU A 144 16.03 0.02 0.96
CA LEU A 144 17.10 -0.06 -0.03
C LEU A 144 18.20 0.98 0.20
N TYR A 145 17.85 2.14 0.76
CA TYR A 145 18.79 3.24 1.00
C TYR A 145 19.94 2.86 1.95
N ARG A 146 19.77 1.83 2.77
CA ARG A 146 20.82 1.31 3.64
C ARG A 146 22.06 0.85 2.85
N ASN A 147 21.87 0.35 1.63
CA ASN A 147 22.92 -0.16 0.76
C ASN A 147 23.08 0.70 -0.52
N LYS A 148 22.80 2.00 -0.44
CA LYS A 148 22.75 2.93 -1.58
C LYS A 148 23.96 2.93 -2.51
N PHE A 149 25.13 2.50 -2.04
CA PHE A 149 26.37 2.48 -2.82
C PHE A 149 26.63 1.16 -3.55
N GLU A 150 25.88 0.09 -3.27
CA GLU A 150 26.06 -1.22 -3.92
C GLU A 150 25.36 -1.29 -5.28
N ASN A 151 24.14 -0.74 -5.38
CA ASN A 151 23.42 -0.66 -6.64
C ASN A 151 22.41 0.50 -6.64
N PRO A 152 22.63 1.57 -7.42
CA PRO A 152 21.72 2.73 -7.46
C PRO A 152 20.45 2.49 -8.29
N ILE A 153 20.40 1.46 -9.13
CA ILE A 153 19.28 1.22 -10.05
C ILE A 153 17.95 0.98 -9.30
N PRO A 154 17.89 0.08 -8.29
CA PRO A 154 16.66 -0.11 -7.51
C PRO A 154 16.17 1.16 -6.81
N LEU A 155 17.08 2.03 -6.35
CA LEU A 155 16.71 3.32 -5.76
C LEU A 155 16.09 4.24 -6.83
N GLY A 156 16.71 4.34 -8.00
CA GLY A 156 16.20 5.15 -9.12
C GLY A 156 14.82 4.70 -9.58
N VAL A 157 14.60 3.39 -9.72
CA VAL A 157 13.28 2.82 -10.07
C VAL A 157 12.26 3.12 -8.98
N THR A 158 12.62 2.99 -7.71
CA THR A 158 11.69 3.27 -6.61
C THR A 158 11.32 4.76 -6.56
N LEU A 159 12.28 5.67 -6.76
CA LEU A 159 12.01 7.11 -6.86
C LEU A 159 11.09 7.44 -8.03
N PHE A 160 11.34 6.85 -9.21
CA PHE A 160 10.45 6.99 -10.35
C PHE A 160 9.03 6.54 -9.99
N LEU A 161 8.87 5.39 -9.33
CA LEU A 161 7.56 4.89 -8.91
C LEU A 161 6.88 5.80 -7.88
N ILE A 162 7.63 6.39 -6.93
CA ILE A 162 7.07 7.35 -5.96
C ILE A 162 6.44 8.54 -6.69
N CYS A 163 7.13 9.12 -7.67
CA CYS A 163 6.60 10.22 -8.49
C CYS A 163 5.31 9.84 -9.25
N GLN A 164 5.07 8.54 -9.47
CA GLN A 164 3.85 8.03 -10.11
C GLN A 164 2.72 7.73 -9.12
N THR A 165 2.84 8.10 -7.83
CA THR A 165 1.79 7.81 -6.83
C THR A 165 0.96 9.02 -6.43
N ASN A 166 1.56 10.21 -6.33
CA ASN A 166 0.84 11.44 -6.02
C ASN A 166 1.49 12.66 -6.68
N TYR A 167 0.69 13.66 -7.03
CA TYR A 167 1.19 14.92 -7.61
C TYR A 167 2.01 15.75 -6.60
N TYR A 168 1.69 15.63 -5.31
CA TYR A 168 2.39 16.33 -4.23
C TYR A 168 3.61 15.57 -3.66
N ALA A 169 4.03 14.46 -4.29
CA ALA A 169 5.10 13.58 -3.81
C ALA A 169 6.50 14.06 -4.22
#